data_AF-A0AA94F6L5-F1
#
_entry.id   AF-A0AA94F6L5-F1
#
_cell.length_a   1.000
_cell.length_b   1.000
_cell.length_c   1.000
_cell.angle_alpha   90.00
_cell.angle_beta   90.00
_cell.angle_gamma   90.00
#
_symmetry.space_group_name_H-M   'P 1'
#
loop_
_entity.id
_entity.type
_entity.pdbx_description
1 polymer ?
#
loop_
_entity_poly.entity_id
_entity_poly.type
_entity_poly.pdbx_seq_one_letter_code
_entity_poly.pdbx_strand_id
1 'polypeptide(L)'
;DNVLANEKILFGAEKLSYDKSNANDEVKHMNYLNNAQKQSLKDMISHAALRTEVKQLLQKAKVLDEAMKSLEDKTQVVITDTTLPNYTEASEDKKEKVDQTVSHAQAIIDKINGSNVSLDQVQQALEQLTQASENLNGDQRVEESKAHANQTIDQLTHLNSLQQQTAKESVKNATKLEEIATASNNAQALNKVMGKLEQFIN
;
A
#
# COMPACT_ATOMS: atom_id res chain seq x y z
N ASP A 1 57.41 -8.20 29.13
CA ASP A 1 56.31 -7.65 28.31
C ASP A 1 55.09 -8.55 28.06
N ASN A 2 54.84 -9.60 28.84
CA ASN A 2 53.55 -10.32 28.79
C ASN A 2 52.41 -9.58 29.51
N VAL A 3 52.72 -8.74 30.50
CA VAL A 3 51.71 -8.00 31.30
C VAL A 3 51.00 -6.95 30.46
N LEU A 4 51.73 -6.13 29.68
CA LEU A 4 51.16 -5.11 28.80
C LEU A 4 50.33 -5.71 27.65
N ALA A 5 50.72 -6.87 27.12
CA ALA A 5 49.94 -7.59 26.11
C ALA A 5 48.62 -8.12 26.70
N ASN A 6 48.67 -8.74 27.88
CA ASN A 6 47.48 -9.24 28.58
C ASN A 6 46.51 -8.11 28.98
N GLU A 7 47.03 -6.95 29.42
CA GLU A 7 46.23 -5.77 29.77
C GLU A 7 45.52 -5.17 28.54
N LYS A 8 46.20 -5.07 27.39
CA LYS A 8 45.57 -4.65 26.12
C LYS A 8 44.50 -5.62 25.64
N ILE A 9 44.71 -6.93 25.79
CA ILE A 9 43.73 -7.96 25.42
C ILE A 9 42.49 -7.87 26.32
N LEU A 10 42.67 -7.72 27.63
CA LEU A 10 41.57 -7.58 28.58
C LEU A 10 40.69 -6.37 28.26
N PHE A 11 41.32 -5.21 28.02
CA PHE A 11 40.61 -3.98 27.67
C PHE A 11 39.88 -4.07 26.31
N GLY A 12 40.41 -4.84 25.36
CA GLY A 12 39.75 -5.13 24.09
C GLY A 12 38.50 -5.99 24.26
N ALA A 13 38.57 -7.01 25.11
CA ALA A 13 37.45 -7.91 25.40
C ALA A 13 36.31 -7.20 26.15
N GLU A 14 36.64 -6.38 27.15
CA GLU A 14 35.66 -5.57 27.89
C GLU A 14 34.91 -4.59 26.97
N LYS A 15 35.65 -3.88 26.10
CA LYS A 15 35.07 -2.97 25.12
C LYS A 15 34.16 -3.68 24.12
N LEU A 16 34.54 -4.88 23.67
CA LEU A 16 33.69 -5.68 22.81
C LEU A 16 32.40 -6.09 23.53
N SER A 17 32.49 -6.56 24.77
CA SER A 17 31.32 -6.90 25.59
C SER A 17 30.37 -5.72 25.78
N TYR A 18 30.92 -4.53 26.08
CA TYR A 18 30.17 -3.29 26.19
C TYR A 18 29.45 -2.93 24.88
N ASP A 19 30.18 -2.93 23.76
CA ASP A 19 29.61 -2.62 22.44
C ASP A 19 28.46 -3.59 22.09
N LYS A 20 28.60 -4.88 22.41
CA LYS A 20 27.54 -5.89 22.21
C LYS A 20 26.30 -5.60 23.06
N SER A 21 26.48 -5.31 24.34
CA SER A 21 25.36 -4.99 25.25
C SER A 21 24.60 -3.77 24.75
N ASN A 22 25.32 -2.68 24.43
CA ASN A 22 24.70 -1.46 23.94
C ASN A 22 23.97 -1.67 22.60
N ALA A 23 24.57 -2.40 21.65
CA ALA A 23 23.92 -2.70 20.38
C ALA A 23 22.66 -3.58 20.55
N ASN A 24 22.70 -4.58 21.44
CA ASN A 24 21.53 -5.40 21.75
C ASN A 24 20.40 -4.59 22.42
N ASP A 25 20.76 -3.62 23.27
CA ASP A 25 19.81 -2.70 23.89
C ASP A 25 19.20 -1.76 22.85
N GLU A 26 19.98 -1.22 21.91
CA GLU A 26 19.44 -0.43 20.80
C GLU A 26 18.45 -1.24 19.94
N VAL A 27 18.80 -2.47 19.54
CA VAL A 27 17.92 -3.37 18.77
C VAL A 27 16.62 -3.69 19.52
N LYS A 28 16.65 -3.78 20.85
CA LYS A 28 15.45 -3.99 21.66
C LYS A 28 14.44 -2.85 21.51
N HIS A 29 14.92 -1.61 21.42
CA HIS A 29 14.10 -0.39 21.34
C HIS A 29 13.75 0.05 19.91
N MET A 30 14.18 -0.69 18.89
CA MET A 30 13.71 -0.52 17.52
C MET A 30 12.23 -0.87 17.43
N ASN A 31 11.39 0.02 16.91
CA ASN A 31 9.93 -0.11 17.01
C ASN A 31 9.31 -0.87 15.84
N TYR A 32 10.02 -0.96 14.70
CA TYR A 32 9.46 -1.42 13.45
C TYR A 32 9.82 -2.88 13.13
N LEU A 33 11.01 -3.33 13.55
CA LEU A 33 11.39 -4.74 13.47
C LEU A 33 10.40 -5.67 14.20
N ASN A 34 10.10 -6.81 13.58
CA ASN A 34 9.37 -7.88 14.23
C ASN A 34 10.25 -8.68 15.21
N ASN A 35 9.64 -9.51 16.05
CA ASN A 35 10.35 -10.27 17.09
C ASN A 35 11.42 -11.21 16.52
N ALA A 36 11.15 -11.86 15.38
CA ALA A 36 12.10 -12.79 14.75
C ALA A 36 13.35 -12.06 14.21
N GLN A 37 13.16 -10.90 13.59
CA GLN A 37 14.26 -10.03 13.14
C GLN A 37 15.09 -9.52 14.31
N LYS A 38 14.45 -9.02 15.37
CA LYS A 38 15.13 -8.58 16.60
C LYS A 38 15.96 -9.70 17.22
N GLN A 39 15.39 -10.89 17.33
CA GLN A 39 16.07 -12.04 17.91
C GLN A 39 17.31 -12.42 17.07
N SER A 40 17.15 -12.56 15.76
CA SER A 40 18.27 -12.89 14.86
C SER A 40 19.39 -11.84 14.93
N LEU A 41 19.06 -10.55 14.95
CA LEU A 41 20.05 -9.48 15.08
C LEU A 41 20.78 -9.52 16.43
N LYS A 42 20.05 -9.76 17.52
CA LYS A 42 20.66 -9.90 18.85
C LYS A 42 21.59 -11.09 18.95
N ASP A 43 21.22 -12.22 18.33
CA ASP A 43 22.05 -13.41 18.28
C ASP A 43 23.34 -13.15 17.50
N MET A 44 23.23 -12.52 16.32
CA MET A 44 24.42 -12.13 15.53
C MET A 44 25.34 -11.17 16.30
N ILE A 45 24.79 -10.15 16.96
CA ILE A 45 25.58 -9.20 17.76
C ILE A 45 26.30 -9.90 18.91
N SER A 46 25.60 -10.79 19.62
CA SER A 46 26.16 -11.53 20.76
C SER A 46 27.32 -12.44 20.34
N HIS A 47 27.30 -12.99 19.12
CA HIS A 47 28.34 -13.84 18.56
C HIS A 47 29.45 -13.10 17.79
N ALA A 48 29.32 -11.79 17.54
CA ALA A 48 30.32 -11.01 16.81
C ALA A 48 31.71 -11.11 17.47
N ALA A 49 32.76 -11.34 16.68
CA ALA A 49 34.13 -11.47 17.18
C ALA A 49 34.82 -10.11 17.29
N LEU A 50 34.39 -9.13 16.50
CA LEU A 50 35.03 -7.83 16.39
C LEU A 50 34.07 -6.67 16.71
N ARG A 51 34.63 -5.61 17.29
CA ARG A 51 33.89 -4.37 17.56
C ARG A 51 33.34 -3.74 16.26
N THR A 52 34.07 -3.88 15.16
CA THR A 52 33.65 -3.43 13.83
C THR A 52 32.44 -4.21 13.31
N GLU A 53 32.38 -5.51 13.55
CA GLU A 53 31.23 -6.35 13.19
C GLU A 53 29.98 -5.94 13.99
N VAL A 54 30.11 -5.70 15.29
CA VAL A 54 29.02 -5.19 16.14
C VAL A 54 28.45 -3.90 15.57
N LYS A 55 29.31 -2.94 15.19
CA LYS A 55 28.90 -1.67 14.58
C LYS A 55 28.18 -1.89 13.24
N GLN A 56 28.69 -2.78 12.39
CA GLN A 56 28.06 -3.09 11.10
C GLN A 56 26.69 -3.75 11.27
N LEU A 57 26.56 -4.69 12.21
CA LEU A 57 25.29 -5.35 12.53
C LEU A 57 24.26 -4.36 13.09
N LEU A 58 24.68 -3.44 13.96
CA LEU A 58 23.81 -2.38 14.46
C LEU A 58 23.37 -1.44 13.33
N GLN A 59 24.24 -1.07 12.40
CA GLN A 59 23.86 -0.27 11.25
C GLN A 59 22.86 -1.01 10.34
N LYS A 60 23.08 -2.31 10.09
CA LYS A 60 22.12 -3.15 9.35
C LYS A 60 20.76 -3.21 10.05
N ALA A 61 20.75 -3.32 11.39
CA ALA A 61 19.53 -3.31 12.18
C ALA A 61 18.76 -1.99 12.02
N LYS A 62 19.45 -0.84 12.07
CA LYS A 62 18.85 0.49 11.87
C LYS A 62 18.22 0.63 10.48
N VAL A 63 18.94 0.24 9.44
CA VAL A 63 18.42 0.30 8.05
C VAL A 63 17.23 -0.64 7.86
N LEU A 64 17.26 -1.84 8.45
CA LEU A 64 16.13 -2.76 8.40
C LEU A 64 14.91 -2.20 9.15
N ASP A 65 15.10 -1.59 10.32
CA ASP A 65 14.02 -0.96 11.08
C ASP A 65 13.36 0.18 10.28
N GLU A 66 14.16 1.02 9.62
CA GLU A 66 13.66 2.07 8.72
C GLU A 66 12.89 1.49 7.53
N ALA A 67 13.38 0.42 6.90
CA ALA A 67 12.68 -0.23 5.79
C ALA A 67 11.35 -0.86 6.25
N MET A 68 11.34 -1.47 7.43
CA MET A 68 10.12 -2.02 8.04
C MET A 68 9.11 -0.92 8.35
N LYS A 69 9.57 0.25 8.81
CA LYS A 69 8.72 1.44 8.98
C LYS A 69 8.09 1.86 7.66
N SER A 70 8.90 1.98 6.59
CA SER A 70 8.38 2.36 5.27
C SER A 70 7.34 1.37 4.75
N LEU A 71 7.55 0.07 4.97
CA LEU A 71 6.58 -0.96 4.61
C LEU A 71 5.29 -0.82 5.42
N GLU A 72 5.38 -0.63 6.75
CA GLU A 72 4.23 -0.42 7.64
C GLU A 72 3.43 0.84 7.24
N ASP A 73 4.10 1.97 7.04
CA ASP A 73 3.49 3.23 6.62
C ASP A 73 2.75 3.09 5.27
N LYS A 74 3.41 2.52 4.25
CA LYS A 74 2.79 2.32 2.93
C LYS A 74 1.62 1.34 3.00
N THR A 75 1.74 0.28 3.80
CA THR A 75 0.64 -0.69 4.01
C THR A 75 -0.59 0.01 4.58
N GLN A 76 -0.41 0.89 5.57
CA GLN A 76 -1.53 1.63 6.16
C GLN A 76 -2.17 2.62 5.18
N VAL A 77 -1.36 3.29 4.34
CA VAL A 77 -1.87 4.16 3.27
C VAL A 77 -2.71 3.34 2.29
N VAL A 78 -2.17 2.23 1.76
CA VAL A 78 -2.89 1.41 0.77
C VAL A 78 -4.20 0.85 1.33
N ILE A 79 -4.22 0.39 2.59
CA ILE A 79 -5.46 -0.05 3.27
C ILE A 79 -6.49 1.08 3.35
N THR A 80 -6.04 2.32 3.56
CA THR A 80 -6.97 3.46 3.62
C THR A 80 -7.54 3.75 2.23
N ASP A 81 -6.69 3.66 1.21
CA ASP A 81 -7.05 3.90 -0.19
C ASP A 81 -7.99 2.82 -0.75
N THR A 82 -8.08 1.62 -0.16
CA THR A 82 -9.06 0.59 -0.58
C THR A 82 -10.51 1.01 -0.37
N THR A 83 -10.76 2.15 0.27
CA THR A 83 -12.10 2.74 0.41
C THR A 83 -12.47 3.72 -0.71
N LEU A 84 -11.50 4.11 -1.54
CA LEU A 84 -11.66 5.10 -2.60
C LEU A 84 -12.07 4.45 -3.94
N PRO A 85 -12.73 5.20 -4.84
CA PRO A 85 -13.15 4.71 -6.14
C PRO A 85 -12.04 4.06 -6.96
N ASN A 86 -10.80 4.56 -6.85
CA ASN A 86 -9.68 3.98 -7.58
C ASN A 86 -9.45 2.51 -7.26
N TYR A 87 -9.79 2.05 -6.05
CA TYR A 87 -9.80 0.63 -5.70
C TYR A 87 -11.18 -0.01 -5.89
N THR A 88 -12.26 0.60 -5.37
CA THR A 88 -13.58 -0.06 -5.38
C THR A 88 -14.12 -0.30 -6.79
N GLU A 89 -13.78 0.60 -7.72
CA GLU A 89 -14.17 0.53 -9.13
C GLU A 89 -13.05 -0.04 -10.02
N ALA A 90 -11.91 -0.47 -9.47
CA ALA A 90 -10.85 -1.10 -10.25
C ALA A 90 -11.26 -2.49 -10.78
N SER A 91 -10.53 -2.97 -11.79
CA SER A 91 -10.71 -4.34 -12.28
C SER A 91 -10.34 -5.36 -11.20
N GLU A 92 -11.02 -6.50 -11.22
CA GLU A 92 -10.93 -7.47 -10.14
C GLU A 92 -9.51 -8.04 -9.96
N ASP A 93 -8.79 -8.27 -11.07
CA ASP A 93 -7.40 -8.72 -11.07
C ASP A 93 -6.46 -7.74 -10.37
N LYS A 94 -6.71 -6.43 -10.52
CA LYS A 94 -5.91 -5.37 -9.90
C LYS A 94 -6.22 -5.23 -8.41
N LYS A 95 -7.49 -5.36 -8.03
CA LYS A 95 -7.90 -5.40 -6.62
C LYS A 95 -7.28 -6.59 -5.90
N GLU A 96 -7.40 -7.77 -6.50
CA GLU A 96 -6.81 -9.00 -5.95
C GLU A 96 -5.30 -8.85 -5.77
N LYS A 97 -4.61 -8.22 -6.74
CA LYS A 97 -3.17 -7.97 -6.62
C LYS A 97 -2.84 -7.06 -5.44
N VAL A 98 -3.62 -5.98 -5.23
CA VAL A 98 -3.47 -5.11 -4.05
C VAL A 98 -3.68 -5.92 -2.78
N ASP A 99 -4.78 -6.67 -2.66
CA ASP A 99 -5.12 -7.45 -1.46
C ASP A 99 -4.05 -8.48 -1.11
N GLN A 100 -3.50 -9.16 -2.12
CA GLN A 100 -2.40 -10.11 -1.96
C GLN A 100 -1.14 -9.39 -1.43
N THR A 101 -0.76 -8.25 -2.01
CA THR A 101 0.44 -7.50 -1.58
C THR A 101 0.27 -6.88 -0.20
N VAL A 102 -0.93 -6.40 0.16
CA VAL A 102 -1.27 -5.92 1.51
C VAL A 102 -1.15 -7.07 2.52
N SER A 103 -1.73 -8.23 2.22
CA SER A 103 -1.65 -9.41 3.09
C SER A 103 -0.20 -9.86 3.30
N HIS A 104 0.61 -9.86 2.24
CA HIS A 104 2.03 -10.18 2.34
C HIS A 104 2.80 -9.18 3.20
N ALA A 105 2.56 -7.88 3.01
CA ALA A 105 3.17 -6.84 3.81
C ALA A 105 2.77 -6.95 5.29
N GLN A 106 1.48 -7.18 5.58
CA GLN A 106 0.97 -7.42 6.94
C GLN A 106 1.65 -8.61 7.62
N ALA A 107 1.86 -9.72 6.89
CA ALA A 107 2.56 -10.88 7.42
C ALA A 107 4.03 -10.60 7.76
N ILE A 108 4.68 -9.69 7.02
CA ILE A 108 6.06 -9.26 7.31
C ILE A 108 6.12 -8.35 8.55
N ILE A 109 5.24 -7.35 8.62
CA ILE A 109 5.24 -6.33 9.69
C ILE A 109 4.63 -6.81 11.01
N ASP A 110 3.91 -7.95 11.02
CA ASP A 110 3.38 -8.56 12.24
C ASP A 110 4.51 -8.71 13.27
N LYS A 111 4.41 -7.98 14.38
CA LYS A 111 5.46 -7.93 15.41
C LYS A 111 5.67 -9.27 16.09
N ILE A 112 4.62 -10.08 16.21
CA ILE A 112 4.60 -11.32 16.98
C ILE A 112 4.90 -12.51 16.09
N ASN A 113 4.19 -12.63 14.96
CA ASN A 113 4.24 -13.81 14.09
C ASN A 113 5.07 -13.59 12.81
N GLY A 114 5.56 -12.38 12.59
CA GLY A 114 6.40 -12.08 11.43
C GLY A 114 7.67 -12.92 11.40
N SER A 115 8.04 -13.37 10.20
CA SER A 115 9.28 -14.12 9.98
C SER A 115 10.51 -13.20 9.95
N ASN A 116 11.70 -13.78 10.18
CA ASN A 116 12.96 -13.07 10.03
C ASN A 116 13.29 -12.84 8.54
N VAL A 117 12.68 -11.83 7.94
CA VAL A 117 12.95 -11.43 6.55
C VAL A 117 14.11 -10.44 6.46
N SER A 118 14.90 -10.57 5.40
CA SER A 118 16.04 -9.71 5.08
C SER A 118 15.61 -8.32 4.57
N LEU A 119 16.54 -7.37 4.54
CA LEU A 119 16.33 -6.02 4.00
C LEU A 119 15.80 -6.06 2.56
N ASP A 120 16.43 -6.86 1.70
CA ASP A 120 16.04 -6.97 0.29
C ASP A 120 14.61 -7.51 0.13
N GLN A 121 14.19 -8.43 1.00
CA GLN A 121 12.81 -8.96 1.00
C GLN A 121 11.79 -7.91 1.46
N VAL A 122 12.14 -7.08 2.46
CA VAL A 122 11.28 -5.95 2.89
C VAL A 122 11.15 -4.93 1.76
N GLN A 123 12.25 -4.59 1.10
CA GLN A 123 12.26 -3.66 -0.03
C GLN A 123 11.46 -4.21 -1.22
N GLN A 124 11.59 -5.50 -1.51
CA GLN A 124 10.80 -6.16 -2.56
C GLN A 124 9.30 -6.13 -2.23
N ALA A 125 8.91 -6.41 -0.99
CA ALA A 125 7.51 -6.34 -0.57
C ALA A 125 6.95 -4.92 -0.70
N LEU A 126 7.74 -3.91 -0.32
CA LEU A 126 7.37 -2.49 -0.47
C LEU A 126 7.20 -2.10 -1.94
N GLU A 127 8.11 -2.53 -2.81
CA GLU A 127 8.03 -2.28 -4.25
C GLU A 127 6.80 -2.93 -4.86
N GLN A 128 6.54 -4.21 -4.55
CA GLN A 128 5.36 -4.93 -5.04
C GLN A 128 4.05 -4.27 -4.60
N LEU A 129 3.96 -3.86 -3.33
CA LEU A 129 2.80 -3.15 -2.79
C LEU A 129 2.61 -1.79 -3.48
N THR A 130 3.70 -1.07 -3.74
CA THR A 130 3.66 0.23 -4.44
C THR A 130 3.17 0.05 -5.87
N GLN A 131 3.73 -0.89 -6.62
CA GLN A 131 3.33 -1.17 -7.98
C GLN A 131 1.87 -1.65 -8.07
N ALA A 132 1.42 -2.50 -7.14
CA ALA A 132 0.02 -2.96 -7.12
C ALA A 132 -0.94 -1.78 -6.92
N SER A 133 -0.64 -0.89 -5.97
CA SER A 133 -1.42 0.31 -5.67
C SER A 133 -1.45 1.29 -6.85
N GLU A 134 -0.32 1.53 -7.51
CA GLU A 134 -0.23 2.43 -8.67
C GLU A 134 -0.91 1.86 -9.92
N ASN A 135 -1.01 0.54 -10.03
CA ASN A 135 -1.64 -0.13 -11.18
C ASN A 135 -3.17 -0.11 -11.12
N LEU A 136 -3.78 0.26 -9.99
CA LEU A 136 -5.23 0.43 -9.86
C LEU A 136 -5.79 1.35 -10.96
N ASN A 137 -6.99 1.04 -11.45
CA ASN A 137 -7.61 1.73 -12.57
C ASN A 137 -9.07 2.12 -12.34
N GLY A 138 -9.53 2.17 -11.10
CA GLY A 138 -10.92 2.52 -10.81
C GLY A 138 -11.28 3.92 -11.29
N ASP A 139 -10.40 4.90 -11.06
CA ASP A 139 -10.65 6.29 -11.48
C ASP A 139 -10.73 6.41 -13.00
N GLN A 140 -9.82 5.73 -13.72
CA GLN A 140 -9.84 5.67 -15.17
C GLN A 140 -11.17 5.08 -15.67
N ARG A 141 -11.60 3.95 -15.09
CA ARG A 141 -12.86 3.29 -15.48
C ARG A 141 -14.08 4.17 -15.23
N VAL A 142 -14.10 4.89 -14.11
CA VAL A 142 -15.16 5.84 -13.77
C VAL A 142 -15.24 6.95 -14.83
N GLU A 143 -14.12 7.56 -15.19
CA GLU A 143 -14.09 8.64 -16.19
C GLU A 143 -14.45 8.14 -17.60
N GLU A 144 -13.96 6.97 -18.02
CA GLU A 144 -14.35 6.34 -19.28
C GLU A 144 -15.86 6.04 -19.34
N SER A 145 -16.43 5.53 -18.24
CA SER A 145 -17.86 5.25 -18.13
C SER A 145 -18.69 6.54 -18.20
N LYS A 146 -18.26 7.62 -17.54
CA LYS A 146 -18.91 8.94 -17.66
C LYS A 146 -18.88 9.48 -19.08
N ALA A 147 -17.74 9.36 -19.76
CA ALA A 147 -17.62 9.80 -21.15
C ALA A 147 -18.59 9.02 -22.06
N HIS A 148 -18.65 7.70 -21.91
CA HIS A 148 -19.56 6.85 -22.67
C HIS A 148 -21.05 7.15 -22.38
N ALA A 149 -21.41 7.33 -21.11
CA ALA A 149 -22.77 7.69 -20.73
C ALA A 149 -23.19 9.05 -21.30
N ASN A 150 -22.31 10.06 -21.27
CA ASN A 150 -22.58 11.37 -21.85
C ASN A 150 -22.76 11.29 -23.38
N GLN A 151 -21.92 10.52 -24.08
CA GLN A 151 -22.09 10.28 -25.52
C GLN A 151 -23.43 9.60 -25.83
N THR A 152 -23.85 8.65 -25.00
CA THR A 152 -25.16 7.99 -25.13
C THR A 152 -26.30 9.00 -24.95
N ILE A 153 -26.21 9.87 -23.94
CA ILE A 153 -27.21 10.91 -23.67
C ILE A 153 -27.29 11.95 -24.80
N ASP A 154 -26.15 12.28 -25.42
CA ASP A 154 -26.09 13.18 -26.57
C ASP A 154 -26.84 12.67 -27.81
N GLN A 155 -26.97 11.35 -27.95
CA GLN A 155 -27.65 10.71 -29.07
C GLN A 155 -29.17 10.55 -28.84
N LEU A 156 -29.69 10.91 -27.66
CA LEU A 156 -31.11 10.81 -27.34
C LEU A 156 -31.89 11.95 -27.99
N THR A 157 -32.76 11.61 -28.94
CA THR A 157 -33.43 12.57 -29.84
C THR A 157 -34.75 13.14 -29.34
N HIS A 158 -35.35 12.55 -28.30
CA HIS A 158 -36.67 12.93 -27.77
C HIS A 158 -36.57 13.64 -26.41
N LEU A 159 -35.36 13.80 -25.86
CA LEU A 159 -35.17 14.61 -24.65
C LEU A 159 -35.12 16.08 -25.01
N ASN A 160 -35.76 16.92 -24.20
CA ASN A 160 -35.53 18.36 -24.27
C ASN A 160 -34.19 18.75 -23.59
N SER A 161 -33.72 19.98 -23.83
CA SER A 161 -32.42 20.47 -23.34
C SER A 161 -32.27 20.35 -21.82
N LEU A 162 -33.33 20.61 -21.05
CA LEU A 162 -33.28 20.53 -19.59
C LEU A 162 -33.15 19.08 -19.11
N GLN A 163 -33.94 18.17 -19.68
CA GLN A 163 -33.87 16.73 -19.37
C GLN A 163 -32.49 16.16 -19.71
N GLN A 164 -31.94 16.54 -20.86
CA GLN A 164 -30.60 16.13 -21.28
C GLN A 164 -29.53 16.67 -20.32
N GLN A 165 -29.61 17.94 -19.95
CA GLN A 165 -28.70 18.56 -18.98
C GLN A 165 -28.75 17.86 -17.62
N THR A 166 -29.96 17.62 -17.07
CA THR A 166 -30.12 16.94 -15.78
C THR A 166 -29.54 15.51 -15.80
N ALA A 167 -29.68 14.79 -16.92
CA ALA A 167 -29.08 13.48 -17.08
C ALA A 167 -27.55 13.55 -17.07
N LYS A 168 -26.95 14.50 -17.80
CA LYS A 168 -25.49 14.72 -17.82
C LYS A 168 -24.94 15.14 -16.46
N GLU A 169 -25.66 15.99 -15.72
CA GLU A 169 -25.31 16.37 -14.35
C GLU A 169 -25.33 15.16 -13.41
N SER A 170 -26.30 14.27 -13.57
CA SER A 170 -26.39 13.01 -12.81
C SER A 170 -25.18 12.10 -13.09
N VAL A 171 -24.77 11.96 -14.36
CA VAL A 171 -23.56 11.23 -14.75
C VAL A 171 -22.30 11.88 -14.17
N LYS A 172 -22.19 13.22 -14.22
CA LYS A 172 -21.04 13.97 -13.70
C LYS A 172 -20.85 13.76 -12.19
N ASN A 173 -21.94 13.77 -11.44
CA ASN A 173 -21.93 13.64 -9.98
C ASN A 173 -21.77 12.20 -9.48
N ALA A 174 -21.98 11.21 -10.34
CA ALA A 174 -21.77 9.81 -10.01
C ALA A 174 -20.29 9.52 -9.72
N THR A 175 -20.04 8.72 -8.68
CA THR A 175 -18.69 8.32 -8.25
C THR A 175 -18.42 6.84 -8.49
N LYS A 176 -19.47 6.07 -8.78
CA LYS A 176 -19.41 4.62 -9.02
C LYS A 176 -19.88 4.26 -10.42
N LEU A 177 -19.37 3.15 -10.95
CA LEU A 177 -19.77 2.64 -12.26
C LEU A 177 -21.28 2.33 -12.32
N GLU A 178 -21.84 1.79 -11.24
CA GLU A 178 -23.28 1.49 -11.13
C GLU A 178 -24.15 2.75 -11.17
N GLU A 179 -23.74 3.82 -10.49
CA GLU A 179 -24.44 5.10 -10.47
C GLU A 179 -24.46 5.73 -11.87
N ILE A 180 -23.34 5.66 -12.58
CA ILE A 180 -23.21 6.14 -13.98
C ILE A 180 -24.15 5.33 -14.89
N ALA A 181 -24.13 4.00 -14.77
CA ALA A 181 -24.99 3.12 -15.56
C ALA A 181 -26.48 3.41 -15.29
N THR A 182 -26.85 3.64 -14.03
CA THR A 182 -28.21 3.99 -13.63
C THR A 182 -28.65 5.32 -14.23
N ALA A 183 -27.80 6.35 -14.18
CA ALA A 183 -28.09 7.65 -14.78
C ALA A 183 -28.31 7.56 -16.30
N SER A 184 -27.45 6.81 -16.99
CA SER A 184 -27.59 6.54 -18.43
C SER A 184 -28.90 5.81 -18.77
N ASN A 185 -29.20 4.73 -18.04
CA ASN A 185 -30.43 3.95 -18.23
C ASN A 185 -31.69 4.79 -17.99
N ASN A 186 -31.69 5.64 -16.96
CA ASN A 186 -32.80 6.55 -16.67
C ASN A 186 -33.02 7.55 -17.81
N ALA A 187 -31.96 8.11 -18.38
CA ALA A 187 -32.05 9.01 -19.53
C ALA A 187 -32.63 8.30 -20.77
N GLN A 188 -32.19 7.07 -21.04
CA GLN A 188 -32.72 6.26 -22.13
C GLN A 188 -34.21 5.91 -21.92
N ALA A 189 -34.61 5.58 -20.68
CA ALA A 189 -36.00 5.30 -20.35
C ALA A 189 -36.87 6.54 -20.53
N LEU A 190 -36.41 7.71 -20.06
CA LEU A 190 -37.09 8.98 -20.25
C LEU A 190 -37.24 9.31 -21.74
N ASN A 191 -36.18 9.12 -22.54
CA ASN A 191 -36.22 9.35 -23.98
C ASN A 191 -37.30 8.51 -24.67
N LYS A 192 -37.45 7.23 -24.29
CA LYS A 192 -38.51 6.36 -24.81
C LYS A 192 -39.91 6.88 -24.44
N VAL A 193 -40.09 7.38 -23.22
CA VAL A 193 -41.37 7.95 -22.78
C VAL A 193 -41.69 9.25 -23.53
N MET A 194 -40.69 10.13 -23.70
CA MET A 194 -40.86 11.38 -24.43
C MET A 194 -41.19 11.14 -25.91
N GLY A 195 -40.53 10.18 -26.56
CA GLY A 195 -40.85 9.84 -27.95
C GLY A 195 -42.29 9.31 -28.11
N LYS A 196 -42.81 8.55 -27.14
CA LYS A 196 -44.23 8.17 -27.13
C LYS A 196 -45.14 9.37 -26.94
N LEU A 197 -44.82 10.26 -26.00
CA LEU A 197 -45.60 11.47 -25.75
C LEU A 197 -45.66 12.34 -27.01
N GLU A 198 -44.54 12.56 -27.68
CA GLU A 198 -44.45 13.27 -28.96
C GLU A 198 -45.36 12.64 -30.02
N GLN A 199 -45.45 11.31 -30.11
CA GLN A 199 -46.38 10.64 -31.03
C GLN A 199 -47.85 10.79 -30.65
N PHE A 200 -48.19 10.98 -29.37
CA PHE A 200 -49.57 11.14 -28.92
C PHE A 200 -50.09 12.57 -29.09
N ILE A 201 -49.20 13.56 -29.09
CA ILE A 201 -49.57 14.98 -29.17
C ILE A 201 -49.45 15.57 -30.59
N ASN A 202 -48.78 14.86 -31.50
CA ASN A 202 -48.67 15.19 -32.93
C ASN A 202 -49.71 14.43 -33.77
#